data_AF-A0A523V1V1-F1
#
_entry.id   AF-A0A523V1V1-F1
#
_cell.length_a   1.000
_cell.length_b   1.000
_cell.length_c   1.000
_cell.angle_alpha   90.00
_cell.angle_beta   90.00
_cell.angle_gamma   90.00
#
_symmetry.space_group_name_H-M   'P 1'
#
loop_
_entity.id
_entity.type
_entity.pdbx_description
1 polymer ?
#
loop_
_entity_poly.entity_id
_entity_poly.type
_entity_poly.pdbx_seq_one_letter_code
_entity_poly.pdbx_strand_id
1 'polypeptide(L)' 'MKIVIASDKYKGSLSALEVCQIIGKVIKKIEPQVEVVMSPMADGGEGTVDNLVESLSGKFV' A
#
# COMPACT_ATOMS: atom_id res chain seq x y z
N MET A 1 16.80 -8.64 -5.86
CA MET A 1 16.17 -8.62 -4.51
C MET A 1 14.73 -8.17 -4.66
N LYS A 2 13.82 -8.65 -3.81
CA LYS A 2 12.39 -8.32 -3.85
C LYS A 2 11.93 -7.84 -2.47
N ILE A 3 11.26 -6.70 -2.41
CA ILE A 3 10.73 -6.10 -1.19
C ILE A 3 9.21 -6.05 -1.29
N VAL A 4 8.54 -6.61 -0.29
CA VAL A 4 7.08 -6.50 -0.12
C VAL A 4 6.81 -5.41 0.92
N ILE A 5 6.00 -4.42 0.55
CA ILE A 5 5.53 -3.36 1.43
C ILE A 5 4.09 -3.68 1.79
N ALA A 6 3.87 -4.13 3.02
CA ALA A 6 2.55 -4.48 3.54
C ALA A 6 2.23 -3.62 4.77
N SER A 7 1.77 -2.39 4.54
CA SER A 7 1.46 -1.42 5.61
C SER A 7 -0.04 -1.25 5.77
N ASP A 8 -0.46 -0.95 7.00
CA ASP A 8 -1.78 -0.42 7.32
C ASP A 8 -1.79 1.12 7.21
N LYS A 9 -2.99 1.71 7.29
CA LYS A 9 -3.23 3.15 7.28
C LYS A 9 -2.65 3.85 8.51
N TYR A 10 -2.32 5.12 8.34
CA TYR A 10 -2.04 6.02 9.45
C TYR A 10 -3.34 6.76 9.76
N LYS A 11 -4.03 6.34 10.84
CA LYS A 11 -5.39 6.80 11.16
C LYS A 11 -5.49 8.33 11.17
N GLY A 12 -6.38 8.87 10.33
CA GLY A 12 -6.61 10.31 10.20
C GLY A 12 -5.53 11.07 9.42
N SER A 13 -4.61 10.36 8.75
CA SER A 13 -3.51 10.96 8.01
C SER A 13 -3.32 10.37 6.62
N LEU A 14 -2.89 9.11 6.51
CA LEU A 14 -2.56 8.47 5.23
C LEU A 14 -3.31 7.16 5.07
N SER A 15 -3.80 6.88 3.87
CA SER A 15 -4.29 5.55 3.50
C SER A 15 -3.15 4.53 3.49
N ALA A 16 -3.48 3.24 3.58
CA ALA A 16 -2.49 2.17 3.49
C ALA A 16 -1.74 2.22 2.14
N LEU A 17 -2.44 2.55 1.05
CA LEU A 17 -1.86 2.71 -0.28
C LEU A 17 -0.87 3.87 -0.33
N GLU A 18 -1.22 5.04 0.24
CA GLU A 18 -0.32 6.20 0.27
C GLU A 18 0.98 5.89 1.00
N VAL A 19 0.90 5.20 2.14
CA VAL A 19 2.08 4.74 2.87
C VAL A 19 2.94 3.81 2.00
N CYS A 20 2.32 2.82 1.35
CA CYS A 20 3.03 1.89 0.47
C CYS A 20 3.72 2.61 -0.70
N GLN A 21 3.05 3.60 -1.30
CA GLN A 21 3.61 4.39 -2.40
C GLN A 21 4.78 5.26 -1.95
N ILE A 22 4.70 5.90 -0.79
CA ILE A 22 5.79 6.75 -0.25
C ILE A 22 7.03 5.90 -0.01
N ILE A 23 6.87 4.76 0.69
CA ILE A 23 7.97 3.83 0.97
C ILE A 23 8.56 3.30 -0.35
N GLY A 24 7.71 2.86 -1.29
CA GLY A 24 8.15 2.34 -2.59
C GLY A 24 8.93 3.36 -3.42
N LYS A 25 8.50 4.63 -3.42
CA LYS A 25 9.22 5.73 -4.09
C LYS A 25 10.60 5.94 -3.50
N VAL A 26 10.73 5.93 -2.17
CA VAL A 26 12.03 6.10 -1.49
C VAL A 26 12.96 4.92 -1.76
N ILE A 27 12.44 3.69 -1.67
CA ILE A 27 13.20 2.48 -1.99
C ILE A 27 13.73 2.53 -3.42
N LYS A 28 12.87 2.83 -4.39
CA LYS A 28 13.27 2.93 -5.80
C LYS A 28 14.25 4.07 -6.09
N LYS A 29 14.23 5.14 -5.29
CA LYS A 29 15.22 6.22 -5.38
C LYS A 29 16.61 5.77 -4.93
N ILE A 30 16.69 4.90 -3.92
CA ILE A 30 17.96 4.41 -3.35
C ILE A 30 18.49 3.23 -4.17
N GLU A 31 17.62 2.28 -4.54
CA GLU A 31 17.98 1.07 -5.28
C GLU A 31 16.98 0.84 -6.44
N PRO A 32 17.21 1.43 -7.62
CA PRO A 32 16.25 1.38 -8.74
C PRO A 32 15.91 -0.03 -9.24
N GLN A 33 16.86 -0.96 -9.09
CA GLN A 33 16.75 -2.32 -9.58
C GLN A 33 15.95 -3.26 -8.67
N VAL A 34 15.65 -2.86 -7.42
CA VAL A 34 14.91 -3.73 -6.50
C VAL A 34 13.46 -3.87 -6.95
N GLU A 35 12.93 -5.09 -6.97
CA GLU A 35 11.49 -5.29 -7.23
C GLU A 35 10.71 -4.86 -5.99
N VAL A 36 9.73 -3.97 -6.17
CA VAL A 36 8.86 -3.49 -5.09
C VAL A 36 7.44 -3.97 -5.36
N VAL A 37 6.88 -4.71 -4.41
CA VAL A 37 5.47 -5.14 -4.42
C VAL A 37 4.75 -4.43 -3.29
N MET A 38 3.68 -3.70 -3.62
CA MET A 38 2.83 -3.02 -2.65
C MET A 38 1.62 -3.91 -2.35
N SER A 39 1.33 -4.11 -1.07
CA SER A 39 0.20 -4.88 -0.57
C SER A 39 -0.44 -4.11 0.58
N PRO A 40 -1.20 -3.03 0.31
CA PRO A 40 -1.83 -2.26 1.39
C PRO A 40 -2.77 -3.14 2.20
N MET A 41 -2.67 -3.04 3.52
CA MET A 41 -3.32 -3.96 4.46
C MET A 41 -4.46 -3.27 5.20
N ALA A 42 -5.40 -4.06 5.69
CA ALA A 42 -6.45 -3.63 6.61
C ALA A 42 -6.76 -4.75 7.61
N ASP A 43 -7.23 -4.41 8.80
CA ASP A 43 -7.55 -5.34 9.89
C ASP A 43 -9.04 -5.69 10.01
N GLY A 44 -9.89 -5.18 9.12
CA GLY A 44 -11.34 -5.31 9.20
C GLY A 44 -12.04 -4.05 9.74
N GLY A 45 -11.29 -3.05 10.18
CA GLY A 45 -11.83 -1.75 10.56
C GLY A 45 -12.23 -0.86 9.37
N GLU A 46 -12.45 0.42 9.68
CA GLU A 46 -12.69 1.47 8.68
C GLU A 46 -11.57 1.48 7.61
N GLY A 47 -11.91 1.67 6.34
CA GLY A 47 -10.94 1.65 5.24
C GLY A 47 -10.61 0.26 4.69
N THR A 48 -11.15 -0.82 5.28
CA THR A 48 -10.93 -2.19 4.77
C THR A 48 -11.52 -2.38 3.38
N VAL A 49 -12.72 -1.87 3.12
CA VAL A 49 -13.36 -1.98 1.80
C VAL A 49 -12.57 -1.21 0.76
N ASP A 50 -12.16 0.03 1.09
CA ASP A 50 -11.34 0.86 0.21
C ASP A 50 -10.03 0.14 -0.16
N ASN A 51 -9.31 -0.41 0.83
CA ASN A 51 -8.07 -1.16 0.61
C ASN A 51 -8.28 -2.41 -0.25
N LEU A 52 -9.40 -3.14 -0.08
CA LEU A 52 -9.72 -4.30 -0.92
C LEU A 52 -10.05 -3.90 -2.36
N VAL A 53 -10.84 -2.84 -2.53
CA VAL A 53 -11.19 -2.29 -3.85
C VAL A 53 -9.92 -1.87 -4.59
N GLU A 54 -9.02 -1.14 -3.94
CA GLU A 54 -7.76 -0.72 -4.55
C GLU A 54 -6.82 -1.90 -4.85
N SER A 55 -6.63 -2.81 -3.89
CA SER A 55 -5.70 -3.95 -4.05
C SER A 55 -6.15 -4.96 -5.09
N LEU A 56 -7.47 -5.14 -5.25
CA LEU A 56 -8.05 -6.12 -6.17
C LEU A 56 -8.52 -5.49 -7.49
N SER A 57 -8.24 -4.20 -7.71
CA SER A 57 -8.77 -3.44 -8.87
C SER A 57 -10.30 -3.57 -9.00
N GLY A 58 -10.99 -3.57 -7.86
CA GLY A 58 -12.44 -3.64 -7.76
C GLY A 58 -13.11 -2.29 -8.04
N LYS A 59 -14.43 -2.25 -7.84
CA LYS A 59 -15.22 -1.02 -7.91
C LYS A 59 -16.38 -1.07 -6.92
N PHE A 60 -16.78 0.10 -6.43
CA PHE A 60 -18.06 0.25 -5.72
C PHE A 60 -19.21 0.14 -6.72
N VAL A 61 -20.30 -0.54 -6.32
CA VAL A 61 -21.53 -0.74 -7.12
C VAL A 61 -22.72 -0.10 -6.46
#